data_AF-A0A7X5Y4F2-F1
#
_entry.id   AF-A0A7X5Y4F2-F1
#
_cell.length_a   1.000
_cell.length_b   1.000
_cell.length_c   1.000
_cell.angle_alpha   90.00
_cell.angle_beta   90.00
_cell.angle_gamma   90.00
#
_symmetry.space_group_name_H-M   'P 1'
#
loop_
_entity.id
_entity.type
_entity.pdbx_description
1 polymer ?
#
loop_
_entity_poly.entity_id
_entity_poly.type
_entity_poly.pdbx_seq_one_letter_code
_entity_poly.pdbx_strand_id
1 'polypeptide(L)'
;MGSARGAGSRLLGFLSDAVARGATEALRALNLGALAGRPIEEIFLGLADYVCPDGGSIDEGIAREAFIETITDLAGAGIADLDGLTADQMQTVFELYATNAIEARLCNDIGAKTITLPSDSREAARVQAQLNDFIRRGVADALTVARAAAAALTPDRVLQFVGRIYEQAFGILQIMGDAEAEGT
;
A
#
# COMPACT_ATOMS: atom_id res chain seq x y z
N MET A 1 -8.20 -4.63 -8.24
CA MET A 1 -7.77 -3.91 -7.01
C MET A 1 -8.92 -3.63 -6.02
N GLY A 2 -10.09 -4.27 -6.09
CA GLY A 2 -11.20 -3.94 -5.19
C GLY A 2 -10.89 -4.22 -3.71
N SER A 3 -10.28 -5.36 -3.44
CA SER A 3 -9.96 -5.79 -2.06
C SER A 3 -8.79 -5.03 -1.45
N ALA A 4 -7.75 -4.72 -2.23
CA ALA A 4 -6.66 -3.84 -1.80
C ALA A 4 -7.19 -2.44 -1.43
N ARG A 5 -8.18 -1.93 -2.18
CA ARG A 5 -8.86 -0.68 -1.82
C ARG A 5 -9.62 -0.79 -0.49
N GLY A 6 -10.37 -1.87 -0.30
CA GLY A 6 -11.08 -2.12 0.95
C GLY A 6 -10.14 -2.22 2.16
N ALA A 7 -9.02 -2.92 2.01
CA ALA A 7 -8.00 -3.05 3.04
C ALA A 7 -7.34 -1.70 3.39
N GLY A 8 -6.96 -0.90 2.38
CA GLY A 8 -6.45 0.45 2.60
C GLY A 8 -7.44 1.35 3.37
N SER A 9 -8.74 1.26 3.06
CA SER A 9 -9.77 2.01 3.80
C SER A 9 -9.88 1.56 5.27
N ARG A 10 -9.80 0.26 5.56
CA ARG A 10 -9.86 -0.26 6.93
C ARG A 10 -8.62 0.14 7.73
N LEU A 11 -7.44 0.06 7.10
CA LEU A 11 -6.18 0.50 7.70
C LEU A 11 -6.24 1.99 8.04
N LEU A 12 -6.58 2.85 7.07
CA LEU A 12 -6.69 4.28 7.31
C LEU A 12 -7.73 4.63 8.37
N GLY A 13 -8.87 3.93 8.37
CA GLY A 13 -9.90 4.07 9.40
C GLY A 13 -9.38 3.74 10.80
N PHE A 14 -8.66 2.63 10.94
CA PHE A 14 -8.04 2.25 12.21
C PHE A 14 -6.99 3.28 12.66
N LEU A 15 -6.09 3.71 11.77
CA LEU A 15 -5.04 4.66 12.13
C LEU A 15 -5.63 6.03 12.50
N SER A 16 -6.64 6.49 11.77
CA SER A 16 -7.35 7.75 12.07
C SER A 16 -8.01 7.68 13.45
N ASP A 17 -8.58 6.53 13.79
CA ASP A 17 -9.22 6.28 15.07
C ASP A 17 -8.19 6.22 16.22
N ALA A 18 -7.04 5.59 15.99
CA ALA A 18 -5.92 5.56 16.93
C ALA A 18 -5.36 6.97 17.18
N VAL A 19 -5.21 7.80 16.14
CA VAL A 19 -4.79 9.20 16.27
C VAL A 19 -5.83 10.05 17.02
N ALA A 20 -7.12 9.81 16.79
CA ALA A 20 -8.20 10.62 17.36
C ALA A 20 -8.54 10.26 18.82
N ARG A 21 -8.53 8.97 19.16
CA ARG A 21 -9.01 8.46 20.46
C ARG A 21 -7.95 7.68 21.26
N GLY A 22 -6.76 7.47 20.69
CA GLY A 22 -5.69 6.67 21.28
C GLY A 22 -5.73 5.21 20.83
N ALA A 23 -4.56 4.59 20.71
CA ALA A 23 -4.40 3.23 20.19
C ALA A 23 -5.15 2.18 21.01
N THR A 24 -5.14 2.30 22.34
CA THR A 24 -5.86 1.38 23.24
C THR A 24 -7.36 1.34 22.93
N GLU A 25 -8.00 2.50 22.73
CA GLU A 25 -9.44 2.59 22.45
C GLU A 25 -9.78 2.15 21.02
N ALA A 26 -8.89 2.40 20.05
CA ALA A 26 -9.03 1.89 18.69
C ALA A 26 -8.94 0.36 18.65
N LEU A 27 -7.96 -0.23 19.35
CA LEU A 27 -7.83 -1.69 19.46
C LEU A 27 -9.02 -2.31 20.18
N ARG A 28 -9.52 -1.68 21.25
CA ARG A 28 -10.68 -2.15 21.97
C ARG A 28 -11.94 -2.19 21.10
N ALA A 29 -12.14 -1.21 20.23
CA ALA A 29 -13.26 -1.17 19.29
C ALA A 29 -13.26 -2.36 18.32
N LEU A 30 -12.09 -2.96 18.07
CA LEU A 30 -11.92 -4.15 17.23
C LEU A 30 -11.81 -5.46 18.02
N ASN A 31 -12.06 -5.44 19.34
CA ASN A 31 -11.82 -6.57 20.26
C ASN A 31 -10.35 -7.03 20.32
N LEU A 32 -9.40 -6.15 19.99
CA LEU A 32 -7.96 -6.39 20.00
C LEU A 32 -7.25 -5.73 21.19
N GLY A 33 -7.98 -5.37 22.25
CA GLY A 33 -7.43 -4.65 23.40
C GLY A 33 -6.28 -5.38 24.11
N ALA A 34 -6.15 -6.70 23.95
CA ALA A 34 -5.02 -7.47 24.46
C ALA A 34 -3.68 -7.15 23.77
N LEU A 35 -3.70 -6.45 22.63
CA LEU A 35 -2.51 -6.00 21.90
C LEU A 35 -2.05 -4.60 22.33
N ALA A 36 -2.79 -3.92 23.21
CA ALA A 36 -2.40 -2.58 23.67
C ALA A 36 -1.02 -2.60 24.35
N GLY A 37 -0.16 -1.65 23.99
CA GLY A 37 1.21 -1.54 24.50
C GLY A 37 2.20 -2.58 23.94
N ARG A 38 1.79 -3.43 22.99
CA ARG A 38 2.72 -4.32 22.27
C ARG A 38 3.46 -3.55 21.16
N PRO A 39 4.59 -4.07 20.65
CA PRO A 39 5.26 -3.52 19.47
C PRO A 39 4.31 -3.34 18.30
N ILE A 40 4.51 -2.27 17.51
CA ILE A 40 3.60 -1.92 16.42
C ILE A 40 3.46 -3.04 15.37
N GLU A 41 4.53 -3.80 15.12
CA GLU A 41 4.51 -4.92 14.18
C GLU A 41 3.60 -6.05 14.68
N GLU A 42 3.60 -6.32 15.98
CA GLU A 42 2.73 -7.34 16.59
C GLU A 42 1.26 -6.88 16.57
N ILE A 43 1.02 -5.58 16.77
CA ILE A 43 -0.31 -4.98 16.66
C ILE A 43 -0.82 -5.10 15.22
N PHE A 44 0.00 -4.72 14.23
CA PHE A 44 -0.37 -4.79 12.82
C PHE A 44 -0.60 -6.22 12.36
N LEU A 45 0.23 -7.17 12.82
CA LEU A 45 -0.01 -8.59 12.54
C LEU A 45 -1.36 -9.05 13.10
N GLY A 46 -1.74 -8.60 14.31
CA GLY A 46 -3.06 -8.86 14.87
C GLY A 46 -4.22 -8.17 14.15
N LEU A 47 -3.95 -7.10 13.39
CA LEU A 47 -4.91 -6.42 12.53
C LEU A 47 -5.07 -7.07 11.15
N ALA A 48 -4.22 -8.04 10.78
CA ALA A 48 -4.17 -8.58 9.44
C ALA A 48 -5.53 -9.10 8.93
N ASP A 49 -6.29 -9.81 9.75
CA ASP A 49 -7.60 -10.35 9.34
C ASP A 49 -8.71 -9.30 9.33
N TYR A 50 -8.58 -8.24 10.13
CA TYR A 50 -9.48 -7.09 10.07
C TYR A 50 -9.24 -6.27 8.81
N VAL A 51 -7.98 -5.96 8.52
CA VAL A 51 -7.57 -5.15 7.36
C VAL A 51 -7.79 -5.93 6.07
N CYS A 52 -7.30 -7.17 6.02
CA CYS A 52 -7.30 -8.06 4.87
C CYS A 52 -8.14 -9.34 5.15
N PRO A 53 -9.47 -9.24 5.22
CA PRO A 53 -10.33 -10.40 5.42
C PRO A 53 -10.13 -11.42 4.30
N ASP A 54 -10.20 -12.70 4.65
CA ASP A 54 -10.03 -13.79 3.70
C ASP A 54 -11.35 -14.06 2.95
N GLY A 55 -11.28 -14.09 1.62
CA GLY A 55 -12.38 -14.40 0.71
C GLY A 55 -11.95 -15.24 -0.50
N GLY A 56 -10.69 -15.67 -0.55
CA GLY A 56 -10.14 -16.54 -1.60
C GLY A 56 -9.89 -15.90 -2.97
N SER A 57 -10.03 -14.58 -3.12
CA SER A 57 -9.76 -13.88 -4.39
C SER A 57 -8.29 -13.47 -4.56
N ILE A 58 -7.85 -13.32 -5.81
CA ILE A 58 -6.50 -12.81 -6.14
C ILE A 58 -6.30 -11.41 -5.55
N ASP A 59 -7.31 -10.55 -5.64
CA ASP A 59 -7.24 -9.19 -5.12
C ASP A 59 -7.06 -9.16 -3.59
N GLU A 60 -7.58 -10.14 -2.84
CA GLU A 60 -7.35 -10.29 -1.40
C GLU A 60 -5.94 -10.79 -1.09
N GLY A 61 -5.42 -11.72 -1.90
CA GLY A 61 -4.02 -12.15 -1.82
C GLY A 61 -3.06 -10.97 -1.97
N ILE A 62 -3.30 -10.13 -2.99
CA ILE A 62 -2.55 -8.88 -3.22
C ILE A 62 -2.68 -7.93 -2.03
N ALA A 63 -3.88 -7.77 -1.48
CA ALA A 63 -4.10 -6.89 -0.32
C ALA A 63 -3.32 -7.36 0.91
N ARG A 64 -3.31 -8.68 1.16
CA ARG A 64 -2.60 -9.31 2.28
C ARG A 64 -1.09 -9.22 2.10
N GLU A 65 -0.57 -9.50 0.91
CA GLU A 65 0.85 -9.33 0.58
C GLU A 65 1.31 -7.90 0.83
N ALA A 66 0.57 -6.92 0.30
CA ALA A 66 0.86 -5.50 0.51
C ALA A 66 0.85 -5.08 1.98
N PHE A 67 -0.09 -5.62 2.76
CA PHE A 67 -0.17 -5.34 4.18
C PHE A 67 1.01 -5.95 4.97
N ILE A 68 1.43 -7.18 4.64
CA ILE A 68 2.60 -7.80 5.25
C ILE A 68 3.88 -7.02 4.92
N GLU A 69 4.05 -6.59 3.67
CA GLU A 69 5.20 -5.76 3.28
C GLU A 69 5.15 -4.37 3.94
N THR A 70 3.97 -3.86 4.24
CA THR A 70 3.85 -2.62 5.03
C THR A 70 4.43 -2.81 6.43
N ILE A 71 4.20 -3.97 7.05
CA ILE A 71 4.72 -4.28 8.40
C ILE A 71 6.25 -4.33 8.39
N THR A 72 6.86 -4.93 7.36
CA THR A 72 8.32 -5.01 7.23
C THR A 72 8.96 -3.63 7.04
N ASP A 73 8.26 -2.71 6.37
CA ASP A 73 8.73 -1.36 6.10
C ASP A 73 8.61 -0.38 7.28
N LEU A 74 7.80 -0.68 8.31
CA LEU A 74 7.53 0.25 9.43
C LEU A 74 8.81 0.72 10.14
N ALA A 75 9.71 -0.23 10.46
CA ALA A 75 10.96 0.07 11.16
C ALA A 75 11.88 0.96 10.30
N GLY A 76 11.96 0.70 8.99
CA GLY A 76 12.71 1.52 8.05
C GLY A 76 12.18 2.95 7.93
N ALA A 77 10.88 3.13 8.14
CA ALA A 77 10.21 4.43 8.20
C ALA A 77 10.29 5.11 9.58
N GLY A 78 10.94 4.50 10.58
CA GLY A 78 11.06 5.04 11.94
C GLY A 78 9.76 5.03 12.73
N ILE A 79 8.83 4.14 12.39
CA ILE A 79 7.54 3.98 13.06
C ILE A 79 7.61 2.72 13.91
N ALA A 80 7.72 2.91 15.23
CA ALA A 80 7.91 1.81 16.20
C ALA A 80 6.81 1.73 17.27
N ASP A 81 6.04 2.80 17.44
CA ASP A 81 5.02 2.91 18.49
C ASP A 81 3.71 3.43 17.91
N LEU A 82 2.62 2.74 18.27
CA LEU A 82 1.27 3.12 17.89
C LEU A 82 0.67 4.16 18.83
N ASP A 83 1.03 4.17 20.12
CA ASP A 83 0.49 5.11 21.11
C ASP A 83 0.96 6.55 20.82
N GLY A 84 2.17 6.70 20.28
CA GLY A 84 2.73 7.98 19.83
C GLY A 84 2.49 8.33 18.36
N LEU A 85 1.62 7.60 17.64
CA LEU A 85 1.47 7.78 16.20
C LEU A 85 0.97 9.18 15.84
N THR A 86 1.77 9.92 15.08
CA THR A 86 1.40 11.25 14.56
C THR A 86 0.57 11.16 13.28
N ALA A 87 -0.12 12.24 12.91
CA ALA A 87 -0.83 12.31 11.63
C ALA A 87 0.11 12.13 10.42
N ASP A 88 1.35 12.64 10.52
CA ASP A 88 2.35 12.50 9.47
C ASP A 88 2.84 11.05 9.38
N GLN A 89 3.08 10.37 10.51
CA GLN A 89 3.43 8.94 10.51
C GLN A 89 2.26 8.05 10.03
N MET A 90 1.02 8.37 10.40
CA MET A 90 -0.16 7.69 9.85
C MET A 90 -0.18 7.78 8.33
N GLN A 91 0.12 8.97 7.78
CA GLN A 91 0.21 9.15 6.33
C GLN A 91 1.33 8.29 5.75
N THR A 92 2.51 8.25 6.38
CA THR A 92 3.63 7.39 5.96
C THR A 92 3.26 5.89 5.98
N VAL A 93 2.56 5.40 7.00
CA VAL A 93 2.06 4.00 7.02
C VAL A 93 1.15 3.75 5.81
N PHE A 94 0.25 4.69 5.52
CA PHE A 94 -0.65 4.57 4.40
C PHE A 94 0.11 4.60 3.05
N GLU A 95 1.13 5.44 2.92
CA GLU A 95 2.02 5.52 1.75
C GLU A 95 2.70 4.20 1.44
N LEU A 96 3.25 3.56 2.48
CA LEU A 96 3.88 2.25 2.39
C LEU A 96 2.87 1.22 1.88
N TYR A 97 1.68 1.16 2.50
CA TYR A 97 0.63 0.24 2.07
C TYR A 97 0.20 0.44 0.62
N ALA A 98 -0.06 1.68 0.22
CA ALA A 98 -0.48 2.01 -1.14
C ALA A 98 0.59 1.62 -2.17
N THR A 99 1.85 1.91 -1.88
CA THR A 99 2.99 1.53 -2.72
C THR A 99 3.05 0.01 -2.88
N ASN A 100 3.05 -0.72 -1.77
CA ASN A 100 3.16 -2.17 -1.76
C ASN A 100 1.96 -2.83 -2.46
N ALA A 101 0.76 -2.25 -2.37
CA ALA A 101 -0.43 -2.73 -3.07
C ALA A 101 -0.38 -2.53 -4.59
N ILE A 102 0.18 -1.42 -5.06
CA ILE A 102 0.39 -1.19 -6.50
C ILE A 102 1.45 -2.16 -7.02
N GLU A 103 2.56 -2.34 -6.28
CA GLU A 103 3.64 -3.24 -6.68
C GLU A 103 3.22 -4.71 -6.73
N ALA A 104 2.55 -5.20 -5.69
CA ALA A 104 2.02 -6.56 -5.66
C ALA A 104 1.03 -6.80 -6.83
N ARG A 105 0.22 -5.79 -7.16
CA ARG A 105 -0.70 -5.88 -8.30
C ARG A 105 0.04 -5.95 -9.64
N LEU A 106 1.05 -5.11 -9.85
CA LEU A 106 1.83 -5.12 -11.09
C LEU A 106 2.62 -6.42 -11.23
N CYS A 107 3.20 -6.93 -10.14
CA CYS A 107 3.85 -8.24 -10.10
C CYS A 107 2.87 -9.36 -10.49
N ASN A 108 1.64 -9.31 -9.97
CA ASN A 108 0.59 -10.25 -10.34
C ASN A 108 0.22 -10.15 -11.83
N ASP A 109 0.06 -8.93 -12.37
CA ASP A 109 -0.29 -8.71 -13.78
C ASP A 109 0.85 -9.17 -14.73
N ILE A 110 2.12 -9.02 -14.33
CA ILE A 110 3.28 -9.60 -15.03
C ILE A 110 3.22 -11.14 -14.99
N GLY A 111 2.99 -11.73 -13.82
CA GLY A 111 2.90 -13.19 -13.65
C GLY A 111 1.72 -13.81 -14.42
N ALA A 112 0.62 -13.07 -14.55
CA ALA A 112 -0.55 -13.44 -15.35
C ALA A 112 -0.33 -13.26 -16.87
N LYS A 113 0.84 -12.77 -17.30
CA LYS A 113 1.18 -12.44 -18.70
C LYS A 113 0.28 -11.38 -19.32
N THR A 114 -0.32 -10.52 -18.50
CA THR A 114 -1.04 -9.33 -18.96
C THR A 114 -0.04 -8.25 -19.44
N ILE A 115 1.19 -8.32 -18.94
CA ILE A 115 2.32 -7.46 -19.27
C ILE A 115 3.55 -8.34 -19.50
N THR A 116 4.36 -8.03 -20.51
CA THR A 116 5.63 -8.71 -20.79
C THR A 116 6.80 -7.84 -20.34
N LEU A 117 7.70 -8.38 -19.51
CA LEU A 117 8.98 -7.74 -19.17
C LEU A 117 10.04 -8.07 -20.22
N PRO A 118 11.12 -7.26 -20.31
CA PRO A 118 12.29 -7.60 -21.13
C PRO A 118 12.82 -9.00 -20.79
N SER A 119 13.24 -9.74 -21.81
CA SER A 119 13.79 -11.10 -21.66
C SER A 119 15.14 -11.11 -20.93
N ASP A 120 15.85 -9.98 -20.98
CA ASP A 120 17.10 -9.78 -20.26
C ASP A 120 16.83 -9.46 -18.78
N SER A 121 17.38 -10.27 -17.89
CA SER A 121 17.17 -10.13 -16.43
C SER A 121 17.70 -8.81 -15.86
N ARG A 122 18.75 -8.22 -16.45
CA ARG A 122 19.29 -6.93 -15.99
C ARG A 122 18.40 -5.79 -16.42
N GLU A 123 17.87 -5.84 -17.64
CA GLU A 123 16.89 -4.85 -18.09
C GLU A 123 15.59 -4.98 -17.29
N ALA A 124 15.09 -6.20 -17.05
CA ALA A 124 13.92 -6.42 -16.18
C ALA A 124 14.12 -5.84 -14.77
N ALA A 125 15.30 -6.03 -14.17
CA ALA A 125 15.61 -5.45 -12.87
C ALA A 125 15.66 -3.90 -12.89
N ARG A 126 16.16 -3.30 -13.98
CA ARG A 126 16.13 -1.83 -14.14
C ARG A 126 14.72 -1.30 -14.28
N VAL A 127 13.87 -1.96 -15.08
CA VAL A 127 12.46 -1.60 -15.22
C VAL A 127 11.76 -1.68 -13.87
N GLN A 128 11.96 -2.76 -13.12
CA GLN A 128 11.40 -2.90 -11.77
C GLN A 128 11.83 -1.76 -10.84
N ALA A 129 13.12 -1.40 -10.82
CA ALA A 129 13.62 -0.31 -9.99
C ALA A 129 13.02 1.06 -10.39
N GLN A 130 12.94 1.35 -11.69
CA GLN A 130 12.31 2.57 -12.20
C GLN A 130 10.82 2.65 -11.85
N LEU A 131 10.12 1.52 -11.90
CA LEU A 131 8.70 1.43 -11.57
C LEU A 131 8.45 1.65 -10.08
N ASN A 132 9.21 1.00 -9.20
CA ASN A 132 9.16 1.20 -7.75
C ASN A 132 9.38 2.67 -7.38
N ASP A 133 10.40 3.29 -7.98
CA ASP A 133 10.72 4.71 -7.79
C ASP A 133 9.60 5.63 -8.32
N PHE A 134 9.02 5.33 -9.48
CA PHE A 134 7.85 6.05 -10.02
C PHE A 134 6.64 5.95 -9.10
N ILE A 135 6.30 4.75 -8.62
CA ILE A 135 5.15 4.51 -7.74
C ILE A 135 5.34 5.26 -6.43
N ARG A 136 6.49 5.09 -5.77
CA ARG A 136 6.80 5.76 -4.49
C ARG A 136 6.68 7.27 -4.60
N ARG A 137 7.29 7.87 -5.63
CA ARG A 137 7.19 9.33 -5.87
C ARG A 137 5.77 9.76 -6.20
N GLY A 138 5.07 9.03 -7.07
CA GLY A 138 3.69 9.35 -7.45
C GLY A 138 2.74 9.32 -6.24
N VAL A 139 2.91 8.36 -5.34
CA VAL A 139 2.10 8.23 -4.12
C VAL A 139 2.39 9.40 -3.16
N ALA A 140 3.67 9.69 -2.91
CA ALA A 140 4.09 10.79 -2.05
C ALA A 140 3.64 12.17 -2.58
N ASP A 141 3.75 12.40 -3.88
CA ASP A 141 3.31 13.64 -4.53
C ASP A 141 1.79 13.82 -4.42
N ALA A 142 1.01 12.77 -4.69
CA ALA A 142 -0.45 12.82 -4.61
C ALA A 142 -0.94 13.17 -3.21
N LEU A 143 -0.28 12.63 -2.18
CA LEU A 143 -0.62 12.90 -0.79
C LEU A 143 -0.16 14.29 -0.33
N THR A 144 1.01 14.74 -0.78
CA THR A 144 1.48 16.12 -0.57
C THR A 144 0.50 17.15 -1.13
N VAL A 145 -0.02 16.90 -2.34
CA VAL A 145 -1.05 17.75 -2.96
C VAL A 145 -2.35 17.72 -2.16
N ALA A 146 -2.78 16.55 -1.69
CA ALA A 146 -3.98 16.43 -0.85
C ALA A 146 -3.84 17.23 0.44
N ARG A 147 -2.67 17.18 1.09
CA ARG A 147 -2.35 17.95 2.30
C ARG A 147 -2.36 19.45 2.04
N ALA A 148 -1.70 19.90 0.97
CA ALA A 148 -1.63 21.31 0.59
C ALA A 148 -3.02 21.91 0.30
N ALA A 149 -3.94 21.10 -0.23
CA ALA A 149 -5.32 21.50 -0.49
C ALA A 149 -6.20 21.61 0.78
N ALA A 150 -5.64 21.37 1.97
CA ALA A 150 -6.38 21.17 3.23
C ALA A 150 -7.55 20.17 3.07
N ALA A 151 -7.41 19.26 2.11
CA ALA A 151 -8.39 18.24 1.85
C ALA A 151 -8.31 17.20 2.96
N ALA A 152 -9.47 16.78 3.48
CA ALA A 152 -9.51 15.53 4.21
C ALA A 152 -8.95 14.42 3.29
N LEU A 153 -7.91 13.74 3.76
CA LEU A 153 -7.45 12.47 3.20
C LEU A 153 -8.50 11.41 3.51
N THR A 154 -9.63 11.49 2.80
CA THR A 154 -10.67 10.49 2.93
C THR A 154 -10.21 9.22 2.23
N PRO A 155 -10.63 8.04 2.71
CA PRO A 155 -10.40 6.78 2.02
C PRO A 155 -10.70 6.88 0.51
N ASP A 156 -11.85 7.42 0.10
CA ASP A 156 -12.21 7.50 -1.33
C ASP A 156 -11.21 8.29 -2.19
N ARG A 157 -10.77 9.47 -1.71
CA ARG A 157 -9.76 10.28 -2.44
C ARG A 157 -8.44 9.56 -2.53
N VAL A 158 -8.10 8.90 -1.43
CA VAL A 158 -6.89 8.15 -1.31
C VAL A 158 -6.86 7.00 -2.32
N LEU A 159 -7.95 6.24 -2.38
CA LEU A 159 -8.14 5.14 -3.32
C LEU A 159 -8.16 5.60 -4.78
N GLN A 160 -8.67 6.80 -5.06
CA GLN A 160 -8.69 7.37 -6.40
C GLN A 160 -7.29 7.71 -6.92
N PHE A 161 -6.38 8.24 -6.09
CA PHE A 161 -5.01 8.51 -6.56
C PHE A 161 -4.20 7.21 -6.70
N VAL A 162 -4.35 6.26 -5.77
CA VAL A 162 -3.66 4.94 -5.85
C VAL A 162 -4.03 4.24 -7.16
N GLY A 163 -5.32 4.25 -7.53
CA GLY A 163 -5.78 3.70 -8.80
C GLY A 163 -5.15 4.39 -10.02
N ARG A 164 -5.04 5.72 -10.01
CA ARG A 164 -4.40 6.46 -11.11
C ARG A 164 -2.92 6.15 -11.26
N ILE A 165 -2.18 6.05 -10.15
CA ILE A 165 -0.75 5.72 -10.19
C ILE A 165 -0.54 4.29 -10.71
N TYR A 166 -1.38 3.35 -10.29
CA TYR A 166 -1.38 1.99 -10.85
C TYR A 166 -1.62 2.01 -12.37
N GLU A 167 -2.64 2.71 -12.85
CA GLU A 167 -2.96 2.79 -14.29
C GLU A 167 -1.80 3.41 -15.09
N GLN A 168 -1.13 4.43 -14.54
CA GLN A 168 0.04 5.04 -15.17
C GLN A 168 1.25 4.10 -15.19
N ALA A 169 1.54 3.45 -14.06
CA ALA A 169 2.62 2.47 -13.95
C ALA A 169 2.41 1.27 -14.89
N PHE A 170 1.16 0.81 -14.99
CA PHE A 170 0.74 -0.22 -15.95
C PHE A 170 0.96 0.23 -17.39
N GLY A 171 0.55 1.46 -17.75
CA GLY A 171 0.77 2.02 -19.09
C GLY A 171 2.25 2.15 -19.46
N ILE A 172 3.11 2.55 -18.51
CA ILE A 172 4.56 2.59 -18.71
C ILE A 172 5.08 1.19 -19.05
N LEU A 173 4.69 0.18 -18.27
CA LEU A 173 5.09 -1.20 -18.51
C LEU A 173 4.59 -1.74 -19.86
N GLN A 174 3.37 -1.40 -20.28
CA GLN A 174 2.85 -1.81 -21.59
C GLN A 174 3.68 -1.24 -22.73
N ILE A 175 3.98 0.07 -22.71
CA ILE A 175 4.81 0.71 -23.73
C ILE A 175 6.19 0.06 -23.82
N MET A 176 6.78 -0.27 -22.66
CA MET A 176 8.09 -0.92 -22.61
C MET A 176 8.05 -2.37 -23.11
N GLY A 177 6.98 -3.10 -22.82
CA GLY A 177 6.78 -4.47 -23.31
C GLY A 177 6.50 -4.53 -24.83
N ASP A 178 5.73 -3.58 -25.36
CA ASP A 178 5.40 -3.51 -26.79
C ASP A 178 6.64 -3.17 -27.64
N ALA A 179 7.52 -2.28 -27.14
CA ALA A 179 8.77 -1.94 -27.81
C ALA A 179 9.72 -3.14 -27.99
N GLU A 180 9.69 -4.11 -27.07
CA GLU A 180 10.45 -5.36 -27.18
C GLU A 180 9.82 -6.33 -28.20
N ALA A 181 8.49 -6.39 -28.27
CA ALA A 181 7.76 -7.24 -29.21
C ALA A 181 7.92 -6.79 -30.68
N GLU A 182 8.12 -5.49 -30.92
CA GLU A 182 8.40 -4.93 -32.25
C GLU A 182 9.88 -5.05 -32.66
N GLY A 183 10.78 -5.29 -31.69
CA GLY A 183 12.23 -5.42 -31.90
C GLY A 183 12.73 -6.86 -32.13
N THR A 184 11.84 -7.85 -32.13
CA THR A 184 12.13 -9.29 -32.38
C THR A 184 11.57 -9.76 -33.71
#